data_AF-A0A673VSG0-F1
#
_entry.id   AF-A0A673VSG0-F1
#
_cell.length_a   1.000
_cell.length_b   1.000
_cell.length_c   1.000
_cell.angle_alpha   90.00
_cell.angle_beta   90.00
_cell.angle_gamma   90.00
#
_symmetry.space_group_name_H-M   'P 1'
#
loop_
_entity.id
_entity.type
_entity.pdbx_description
1 polymer ?
#
loop_
_entity_poly.entity_id
_entity_poly.type
_entity_poly.pdbx_seq_one_letter_code
_entity_poly.pdbx_strand_id
1 'polypeptide(L)'
;MDLDGDGALSLFELEYFYEEQCRRLDSMAIEALPFEDCLCQMLDLVKPRSAGKITLHDLKKCKLAHVFFDTFFNIEKYLDHEQKEQVSLLRESESEGPELSDWEKYAAEEYDILVAEEAAGEPWEDGYEAELSPVDQKLSALRSPLAQRPFFEAPSALGTVDLYEYACDEDAPEPW
;
A
#
# COMPACT_ATOMS: atom_id res chain seq x y z
N MET A 1 -6.63 23.54 -28.02
CA MET A 1 -6.54 22.10 -27.68
C MET A 1 -7.22 21.29 -28.75
N ASP A 2 -8.45 21.64 -29.12
CA ASP A 2 -9.09 21.13 -30.33
C ASP A 2 -8.40 21.77 -31.56
N LEU A 3 -7.60 20.99 -32.28
CA LEU A 3 -6.77 21.40 -33.41
C LEU A 3 -7.54 21.34 -34.73
N ASP A 4 -8.45 20.37 -34.87
CA ASP A 4 -9.25 20.18 -36.09
C ASP A 4 -10.62 20.87 -36.02
N GLY A 5 -11.05 21.29 -34.84
CA GLY A 5 -12.28 22.03 -34.59
C GLY A 5 -13.53 21.16 -34.59
N ASP A 6 -13.40 19.85 -34.35
CA ASP A 6 -14.54 18.92 -34.38
C ASP A 6 -15.41 18.98 -33.09
N GLY A 7 -14.96 19.71 -32.07
CA GLY A 7 -15.64 19.90 -30.79
C GLY A 7 -15.34 18.83 -29.74
N ALA A 8 -14.44 17.90 -30.03
CA ALA A 8 -13.91 16.91 -29.11
C ALA A 8 -12.38 16.96 -29.09
N LEU A 9 -11.80 16.56 -27.96
CA LEU A 9 -10.36 16.32 -27.87
C LEU A 9 -10.12 14.83 -28.06
N SER A 10 -9.46 14.52 -29.16
CA SER A 10 -8.95 13.19 -29.49
C SER A 10 -7.66 12.89 -28.72
N LEU A 11 -7.30 11.61 -28.59
CA LEU A 11 -6.04 11.21 -27.94
C LEU A 11 -4.83 11.84 -28.62
N PHE A 12 -4.85 11.93 -29.96
CA PHE A 12 -3.75 12.49 -30.74
C PHE A 12 -3.50 13.98 -30.39
N GLU A 13 -4.56 14.77 -30.24
CA GLU A 13 -4.41 16.18 -29.87
C GLU A 13 -3.87 16.33 -28.46
N LEU A 14 -4.32 15.49 -27.53
CA LEU A 14 -3.82 15.50 -26.15
C LEU A 14 -2.33 15.10 -26.11
N GLU A 15 -1.94 14.06 -26.84
CA GLU A 15 -0.56 13.61 -26.96
C GLU A 15 0.33 14.70 -27.56
N TYR A 16 -0.14 15.40 -28.60
CA TYR A 16 0.59 16.52 -29.21
C TYR A 16 0.93 17.63 -28.21
N PHE A 17 -0.01 18.04 -27.36
CA PHE A 17 0.27 19.04 -26.32
C PHE A 17 1.15 18.47 -25.21
N TYR A 18 0.94 17.21 -24.82
CA TYR A 18 1.68 16.57 -23.74
C TYR A 18 3.16 16.33 -24.12
N GLU A 19 3.46 16.01 -25.38
CA GLU A 19 4.84 15.85 -25.85
C GLU A 19 5.68 17.12 -25.66
N GLU A 20 5.09 18.30 -25.90
CA GLU A 20 5.74 19.58 -25.62
C GLU A 20 5.91 19.82 -24.11
N GLN A 21 4.94 19.40 -23.29
CA GLN A 21 5.06 19.48 -21.83
C GLN A 21 6.19 18.60 -21.30
N CYS A 22 6.32 17.36 -21.77
CA CYS A 22 7.42 16.47 -21.41
C CYS A 22 8.77 17.10 -21.71
N ARG A 23 8.95 17.65 -22.92
CA ARG A 23 10.23 18.30 -23.32
C ARG A 23 10.62 19.46 -22.40
N ARG A 24 9.65 20.21 -21.89
CA ARG A 24 9.89 21.31 -20.96
C ARG A 24 10.12 20.83 -19.53
N LEU A 25 9.45 19.76 -19.08
CA LEU A 25 9.74 19.11 -17.80
C LEU A 25 11.16 18.51 -17.79
N ASP A 26 11.56 17.86 -18.89
CA ASP A 26 12.93 17.35 -19.10
C ASP A 26 13.97 18.47 -19.02
N SER A 27 13.64 19.66 -19.56
CA SER A 27 14.52 20.84 -19.48
C SER A 27 14.71 21.35 -18.06
N MET A 28 13.79 21.03 -17.15
CA MET A 28 13.87 21.29 -15.70
C MET A 28 14.45 20.10 -14.91
N ALA A 29 14.89 19.04 -15.58
CA ALA A 29 15.32 17.77 -14.99
C ALA A 29 14.23 17.11 -14.12
N ILE A 30 12.96 17.27 -14.50
CA ILE A 30 11.80 16.63 -13.89
C ILE A 30 11.34 15.52 -14.82
N GLU A 31 11.28 14.29 -14.32
CA GLU A 31 10.76 13.15 -15.08
C GLU A 31 9.24 13.29 -15.25
N ALA A 32 8.80 13.40 -16.50
CA ALA A 32 7.38 13.45 -16.83
C ALA A 32 6.74 12.06 -16.73
N LEU A 33 5.50 12.01 -16.26
CA LEU A 33 4.70 10.79 -16.26
C LEU A 33 4.45 10.30 -17.70
N PRO A 34 4.44 8.98 -17.99
CA PRO A 34 4.05 8.47 -19.30
C PRO A 34 2.68 8.98 -19.73
N PHE A 35 2.48 9.20 -21.04
CA PHE A 35 1.23 9.75 -21.56
C PHE A 35 0.01 8.87 -21.24
N GLU A 36 0.16 7.54 -21.26
CA GLU A 36 -0.92 6.60 -20.96
C GLU A 36 -1.44 6.77 -19.52
N ASP A 37 -0.52 6.92 -18.56
CA ASP A 37 -0.86 7.12 -17.15
C ASP A 37 -1.49 8.50 -16.92
N CYS A 38 -0.91 9.55 -17.52
CA CYS A 38 -1.47 10.90 -17.49
C CYS A 38 -2.89 10.92 -18.09
N LEU A 39 -3.09 10.27 -19.23
CA LEU A 39 -4.38 10.17 -19.88
C LEU A 39 -5.40 9.47 -18.98
N CYS A 40 -5.01 8.39 -18.29
CA CYS A 40 -5.89 7.72 -17.33
C CYS A 40 -6.33 8.67 -16.21
N GLN A 41 -5.39 9.40 -15.60
CA GLN A 41 -5.70 10.40 -14.57
C GLN A 41 -6.64 11.48 -15.09
N MET A 42 -6.41 11.97 -16.31
CA MET A 42 -7.25 13.00 -16.92
C MET A 42 -8.65 12.48 -17.27
N LEU A 43 -8.77 11.22 -17.69
CA LEU A 43 -10.06 10.59 -17.94
C LEU A 43 -10.84 10.36 -16.65
N ASP A 44 -10.18 9.99 -15.56
CA ASP A 44 -10.80 9.86 -14.24
C ASP A 44 -11.22 11.20 -13.65
N LEU A 45 -10.48 12.27 -13.95
CA LEU A 45 -10.82 13.63 -13.56
C LEU A 45 -12.02 14.17 -14.34
N VAL A 46 -12.02 13.99 -15.66
CA VAL A 46 -13.05 14.57 -16.56
C VAL A 46 -14.32 13.71 -16.61
N LYS A 47 -14.19 12.39 -16.51
CA LYS A 47 -15.27 11.39 -16.65
C LYS A 47 -16.15 11.65 -17.88
N PRO A 48 -15.56 11.62 -19.10
CA PRO A 48 -16.29 11.95 -20.32
C PRO A 48 -17.47 11.01 -20.53
N ARG A 49 -18.53 11.54 -21.14
CA ARG A 49 -19.73 10.72 -21.44
C ARG A 49 -19.45 9.62 -22.46
N SER A 50 -18.51 9.84 -23.37
CA SER A 50 -18.13 8.89 -24.42
C SER A 50 -16.63 8.60 -24.31
N ALA A 51 -16.27 7.32 -24.28
CA ALA A 51 -14.88 6.90 -24.18
C ALA A 51 -14.04 7.42 -25.36
N GLY A 52 -12.82 7.87 -25.07
CA GLY A 52 -11.87 8.36 -26.06
C GLY A 52 -12.21 9.70 -26.71
N LYS A 53 -13.24 10.41 -26.23
CA LYS A 53 -13.60 11.75 -26.72
C LYS A 53 -13.93 12.66 -25.55
N ILE A 54 -13.11 13.68 -25.31
CA ILE A 54 -13.37 14.67 -24.27
C ILE A 54 -14.03 15.89 -24.92
N THR A 55 -15.28 16.18 -24.57
CA THR A 55 -15.98 17.35 -25.12
C THR A 55 -15.90 18.54 -24.18
N LEU A 56 -16.15 19.74 -24.71
CA LEU A 56 -16.27 20.96 -23.89
C LEU A 56 -17.35 20.81 -22.80
N HIS A 57 -18.41 20.04 -23.06
CA HIS A 57 -19.44 19.79 -22.07
C HIS A 57 -18.90 18.97 -20.89
N ASP A 58 -18.06 17.98 -21.14
CA ASP A 58 -17.46 17.14 -20.08
C ASP A 58 -16.53 17.97 -19.19
N LEU A 59 -15.68 18.80 -19.80
CA LEU A 59 -14.80 19.73 -19.07
C LEU A 59 -15.59 20.73 -18.20
N LYS A 60 -16.71 21.26 -18.71
CA LYS A 60 -17.58 22.14 -17.90
C LYS A 60 -18.24 21.42 -16.74
N LYS A 61 -18.58 20.13 -16.92
CA LYS A 61 -19.26 19.33 -15.91
C LYS A 61 -18.33 18.89 -14.77
N CYS A 62 -17.08 18.55 -15.07
CA CYS A 62 -16.14 18.05 -14.06
C CYS A 62 -15.72 19.11 -13.03
N LYS A 63 -15.87 20.40 -13.34
CA LYS A 63 -15.45 21.56 -12.50
C LYS A 63 -13.94 21.63 -12.21
N LEU A 64 -13.17 20.67 -12.70
CA LEU A 64 -11.72 20.56 -12.57
C LEU A 64 -11.00 20.82 -13.89
N ALA A 65 -11.67 21.45 -14.87
CA ALA A 65 -11.08 21.75 -16.18
C ALA A 65 -9.79 22.59 -16.09
N HIS A 66 -9.63 23.41 -15.04
CA HIS A 66 -8.40 24.17 -14.83
C HIS A 66 -7.19 23.25 -14.61
N VAL A 67 -7.32 22.20 -13.79
CA VAL A 67 -6.28 21.18 -13.60
C VAL A 67 -5.95 20.50 -14.92
N PHE A 68 -6.98 20.06 -15.66
CA PHE A 68 -6.82 19.45 -16.98
C PHE A 68 -6.01 20.35 -17.93
N PHE A 69 -6.36 21.63 -18.03
CA PHE A 69 -5.66 22.56 -18.88
C PHE A 69 -4.22 22.82 -18.42
N ASP A 70 -4.00 22.91 -17.11
CA ASP A 70 -2.67 23.15 -16.59
C ASP A 70 -1.73 21.98 -16.86
N THR A 71 -2.22 20.73 -16.74
CA THR A 71 -1.48 19.50 -17.10
C THR A 71 -0.96 19.53 -18.55
N PHE A 72 -1.80 19.93 -19.52
CA PHE A 72 -1.44 19.83 -20.94
C PHE A 72 -0.64 21.00 -21.51
N PHE A 73 -0.61 22.19 -20.89
CA PHE A 73 0.14 23.31 -21.48
C PHE A 73 0.70 24.36 -20.51
N ASN A 74 0.48 24.23 -19.20
CA ASN A 74 0.93 25.22 -18.22
C ASN A 74 1.72 24.58 -17.07
N ILE A 75 3.02 24.45 -17.29
CA ILE A 75 3.95 23.75 -16.39
C ILE A 75 4.04 24.41 -15.03
N GLU A 76 4.07 25.74 -14.98
CA GLU A 76 4.21 26.47 -13.71
C GLU A 76 3.08 26.08 -12.76
N LYS A 77 1.83 26.10 -13.25
CA LYS A 77 0.68 25.72 -12.44
C LYS A 77 0.55 24.22 -12.23
N TYR A 78 0.93 23.40 -13.22
CA TYR A 78 0.97 21.95 -13.05
C TYR A 78 1.85 21.57 -11.86
N LEU A 79 3.08 22.10 -11.77
CA LEU A 79 3.99 21.82 -10.67
C LEU A 79 3.47 22.32 -9.32
N ASP A 80 2.83 23.50 -9.27
CA ASP A 80 2.19 24.01 -8.05
C ASP A 80 1.09 23.06 -7.54
N HIS A 81 0.31 22.48 -8.46
CA HIS A 81 -0.75 21.52 -8.14
C HIS A 81 -0.19 20.20 -7.63
N GLU A 82 0.80 19.62 -8.32
CA GLU A 82 1.47 18.37 -7.92
C GLU A 82 2.09 18.49 -6.52
N GLN A 83 2.80 19.58 -6.25
CA GLN A 83 3.39 19.82 -4.94
C GLN A 83 2.32 19.93 -3.85
N LYS A 84 1.22 20.63 -4.14
CA LYS A 84 0.13 20.78 -3.17
C LYS A 84 -0.59 19.46 -2.90
N GLU A 85 -0.78 18.61 -3.90
CA GLU A 85 -1.37 17.28 -3.71
C GLU A 85 -0.45 16.38 -2.88
N GLN A 86 0.85 16.35 -3.17
CA GLN A 86 1.83 15.61 -2.36
C GLN A 86 1.85 16.05 -0.90
N VAL A 87 1.85 17.37 -0.65
CA VAL A 87 1.78 17.92 0.72
C VAL A 87 0.44 17.58 1.39
N SER A 88 -0.66 17.55 0.64
CA SER A 88 -1.97 17.20 1.18
C SER A 88 -2.03 15.73 1.56
N LEU A 89 -1.49 14.82 0.73
CA LEU A 89 -1.39 13.38 1.03
C LEU A 89 -0.48 13.11 2.23
N LEU A 90 0.66 13.80 2.33
CA LEU A 90 1.54 13.72 3.49
C LEU A 90 0.82 14.18 4.76
N ARG A 91 0.13 15.32 4.71
CA ARG A 91 -0.63 15.81 5.87
C ARG A 91 -1.83 14.93 6.21
N GLU A 92 -2.47 14.28 5.25
CA GLU A 92 -3.52 13.29 5.50
C GLU A 92 -2.91 12.07 6.22
N SER A 93 -1.74 11.61 5.78
CA SER A 93 -1.00 10.53 6.46
C SER A 93 -0.48 10.90 7.86
N GLU A 94 -0.20 12.19 8.13
CA GLU A 94 0.27 12.67 9.43
C GLU A 94 -0.88 13.11 10.36
N SER A 95 -1.99 13.62 9.79
CA SER A 95 -3.18 14.04 10.54
C SER A 95 -4.07 12.86 10.92
N GLU A 96 -4.00 11.76 10.16
CA GLU A 96 -4.29 10.39 10.61
C GLU A 96 -2.99 9.65 10.93
N GLY A 97 -2.05 10.29 11.63
CA GLY A 97 -0.96 9.55 12.27
C GLY A 97 -1.59 8.41 13.07
N PRO A 98 -1.12 7.15 12.96
CA PRO A 98 -1.89 6.00 13.44
C PRO A 98 -2.30 6.25 14.89
N GLU A 99 -3.58 6.51 15.15
CA GLU A 99 -4.09 6.09 16.44
C GLU A 99 -3.79 4.61 16.45
N LEU A 100 -2.86 4.19 17.32
CA LEU A 100 -2.37 2.80 17.41
C LEU A 100 -3.52 1.87 17.03
N SER A 101 -3.34 1.11 15.95
CA SER A 101 -4.35 0.18 15.49
C SER A 101 -4.78 -0.68 16.67
N ASP A 102 -6.04 -1.09 16.76
CA ASP A 102 -6.53 -1.83 17.93
C ASP A 102 -5.68 -3.09 18.23
N TRP A 103 -5.03 -3.65 17.21
CA TRP A 103 -3.99 -4.67 17.33
C TRP A 103 -2.68 -4.20 17.98
N GLU A 104 -2.20 -3.02 17.62
CA GLU A 104 -0.98 -2.43 18.20
C GLU A 104 -1.22 -2.05 19.67
N LYS A 105 -2.41 -1.57 20.01
CA LYS A 105 -2.84 -1.34 21.40
C LYS A 105 -2.87 -2.64 22.21
N TYR A 106 -3.52 -3.67 21.68
CA TYR A 106 -3.58 -4.98 22.31
C TYR A 106 -2.19 -5.61 22.48
N ALA A 107 -1.34 -5.55 21.46
CA ALA A 107 0.02 -6.09 21.51
C ALA A 107 0.88 -5.36 22.55
N ALA A 108 0.75 -4.03 22.65
CA ALA A 108 1.43 -3.24 23.67
C ALA A 108 0.94 -3.58 25.09
N GLU A 109 -0.36 -3.73 25.29
CA GLU A 109 -0.93 -4.09 26.59
C GLU A 109 -0.51 -5.51 27.04
N GLU A 110 -0.56 -6.50 26.15
CA GLU A 110 -0.10 -7.87 26.46
C GLU A 110 1.41 -7.93 26.72
N TYR A 111 2.20 -7.12 25.99
CA TYR A 111 3.63 -7.00 26.25
C TYR A 111 3.90 -6.42 27.64
N ASP A 112 3.20 -5.35 28.02
CA ASP A 112 3.35 -4.74 29.34
C ASP A 112 2.94 -5.69 30.47
N ILE A 113 1.90 -6.51 30.26
CA ILE A 113 1.49 -7.57 31.20
C ILE A 113 2.60 -8.62 31.35
N LEU A 114 3.14 -9.15 30.24
CA LEU A 114 4.20 -10.15 30.26
C LEU A 114 5.48 -9.63 30.92
N VAL A 115 5.87 -8.39 30.64
CA VAL A 115 7.03 -7.73 31.28
C VAL A 115 6.81 -7.54 32.77
N ALA A 116 5.60 -7.15 33.19
CA ALA A 116 5.25 -7.01 34.60
C ALA A 116 5.23 -8.37 35.32
N GLU A 117 4.77 -9.44 34.67
CA GLU A 117 4.83 -10.81 35.22
C GLU A 117 6.25 -11.35 35.32
N GLU A 118 7.15 -11.06 34.37
CA GLU A 118 8.57 -11.41 34.47
C GLU A 118 9.27 -10.62 35.60
N ALA A 119 8.91 -9.34 35.78
CA ALA A 119 9.41 -8.52 36.88
C ALA A 119 8.82 -8.91 38.25
N ALA A 120 7.63 -9.51 38.28
CA ALA A 120 6.98 -10.05 39.48
C ALA A 120 7.29 -11.54 39.71
N GLY A 121 7.94 -12.20 38.76
CA GLY A 121 8.46 -13.55 38.88
C GLY A 121 9.59 -13.60 39.90
N GLU A 122 9.37 -14.39 40.96
CA GLU A 122 10.34 -14.66 42.02
C GLU A 122 11.73 -14.99 41.44
N PRO A 123 12.83 -14.50 42.06
CA PRO A 123 14.18 -14.86 41.66
C PRO A 123 14.29 -16.37 41.52
N TRP A 124 14.75 -16.82 40.35
CA TRP A 124 15.19 -18.19 40.13
C TRP A 124 15.96 -18.64 41.36
N GLU A 125 15.45 -19.68 42.04
CA GLU A 125 16.09 -20.33 43.18
C GLU A 125 17.42 -20.94 42.68
N ASP A 126 18.46 -20.12 42.61
CA ASP A 126 19.84 -20.55 42.40
C ASP A 126 20.28 -21.25 43.69
N GLY A 127 20.11 -22.57 43.73
CA GLY A 127 20.29 -23.34 44.95
C GLY A 127 20.43 -24.84 44.72
N TYR A 128 21.68 -25.26 44.61
CA TYR A 128 22.27 -26.55 45.03
C TYR A 128 21.95 -27.85 44.25
N GLU A 129 23.05 -28.43 43.74
CA GLU A 129 23.24 -29.79 43.27
C GLU A 129 23.12 -30.82 44.43
N ALA A 130 22.29 -31.87 44.28
CA ALA A 130 22.44 -33.16 44.97
C ALA A 130 21.48 -34.24 44.41
N GLU A 131 22.04 -35.15 43.61
CA GLU A 131 21.74 -36.60 43.44
C GLU A 131 20.33 -37.17 43.85
N LEU A 132 19.60 -37.59 42.81
CA LEU A 132 18.54 -38.62 42.63
C LEU A 132 17.85 -39.37 43.81
N SER A 133 16.51 -39.50 43.74
CA SER A 133 15.74 -40.69 44.21
C SER A 133 14.44 -40.92 43.39
N PRO A 134 14.11 -42.16 42.93
CA PRO A 134 13.01 -42.44 41.97
C PRO A 134 11.53 -42.27 42.42
N VAL A 135 11.20 -41.58 43.51
CA VAL A 135 9.83 -41.66 44.10
C VAL A 135 8.98 -40.38 43.95
N ASP A 136 9.55 -39.24 43.53
CA ASP A 136 8.78 -37.98 43.42
C ASP A 136 7.94 -37.83 42.13
N GLN A 137 7.99 -38.79 41.21
CA GLN A 137 7.15 -38.80 39.99
C GLN A 137 5.63 -38.89 40.28
N LYS A 138 5.21 -39.11 41.52
CA LYS A 138 3.79 -39.29 41.88
C LYS A 138 3.12 -38.03 42.47
N LEU A 139 3.87 -36.95 42.69
CA LEU A 139 3.32 -35.67 43.20
C LEU A 139 3.13 -34.62 42.10
N SER A 140 3.67 -34.81 40.89
CA SER A 140 3.36 -34.02 39.70
C SER A 140 1.90 -34.20 39.22
N ALA A 141 1.26 -35.31 39.62
CA ALA A 141 -0.11 -35.65 39.22
C ALA A 141 -1.22 -34.82 39.89
N LEU A 142 -0.90 -33.85 40.77
CA LEU A 142 -1.91 -33.17 41.62
C LEU A 142 -1.77 -31.64 41.81
N ARG A 143 -1.04 -30.93 40.96
CA ARG A 143 -1.03 -29.44 40.93
C ARG A 143 -0.97 -29.00 39.47
N SER A 144 -1.90 -28.29 38.82
CA SER A 144 -2.93 -27.33 39.23
C SER A 144 -3.92 -27.10 38.05
N PRO A 145 -5.08 -26.44 38.24
CA PRO A 145 -6.26 -26.51 37.35
C PRO A 145 -6.21 -25.57 36.13
N LEU A 146 -5.08 -25.45 35.45
CA LEU A 146 -4.94 -24.58 34.27
C LEU A 146 -5.46 -25.20 32.96
N ALA A 147 -5.97 -26.43 33.01
CA ALA A 147 -6.47 -27.17 31.85
C ALA A 147 -7.96 -26.89 31.51
N GLN A 148 -8.63 -26.00 32.25
CA GLN A 148 -10.02 -25.63 31.97
C GLN A 148 -10.13 -24.20 31.43
N ARG A 149 -9.66 -24.00 30.19
CA ARG A 149 -10.19 -22.92 29.33
C ARG A 149 -10.81 -23.59 28.10
N PRO A 150 -12.04 -23.23 27.68
CA PRO A 150 -12.64 -23.81 26.50
C PRO A 150 -11.83 -23.37 25.28
N PHE A 151 -11.17 -24.34 24.66
CA PHE A 151 -10.46 -24.22 23.39
C PHE A 151 -11.50 -23.93 22.30
N PHE A 152 -11.38 -22.81 21.59
CA PHE A 152 -12.24 -22.49 20.46
C PHE A 152 -11.93 -23.46 19.32
N GLU A 153 -12.91 -24.28 18.96
CA GLU A 153 -12.79 -25.34 17.94
C GLU A 153 -12.71 -24.72 16.55
N ALA A 154 -11.57 -24.88 15.87
CA ALA A 154 -11.41 -24.50 14.46
C ALA A 154 -11.99 -25.60 13.57
N PRO A 155 -12.90 -25.28 12.62
CA PRO A 155 -13.45 -26.28 11.72
C PRO A 155 -12.35 -26.79 10.78
N SER A 156 -12.14 -28.11 10.80
CA SER A 156 -11.34 -28.82 9.80
C SER A 156 -12.05 -28.77 8.44
N ALA A 157 -11.50 -28.03 7.48
CA ALA A 157 -11.76 -28.28 6.06
C ALA A 157 -10.75 -27.58 5.14
N LEU A 158 -10.08 -28.41 4.31
CA LEU A 158 -9.64 -28.18 2.93
C LEU A 158 -8.29 -27.52 2.65
N GLY A 159 -7.41 -28.31 2.02
CA GLY A 159 -6.50 -27.83 0.97
C GLY A 159 -5.02 -28.12 1.19
N THR A 160 -4.57 -29.31 0.78
CA THR A 160 -3.14 -29.59 0.54
C THR A 160 -2.64 -28.71 -0.61
N VAL A 161 -1.86 -27.68 -0.30
CA VAL A 161 -1.09 -26.92 -1.30
C VAL A 161 0.36 -27.36 -1.22
N ASP A 162 0.82 -27.99 -2.30
CA ASP A 162 2.17 -28.52 -2.48
C ASP A 162 3.17 -27.36 -2.59
N LEU A 163 4.28 -27.48 -1.87
CA LEU A 163 5.28 -26.41 -1.67
C LEU A 163 6.65 -26.92 -2.13
N TYR A 164 6.96 -26.82 -3.42
CA TYR A 164 8.26 -26.45 -4.02
C TYR A 164 8.38 -26.96 -5.46
N GLU A 165 8.71 -26.09 -6.42
CA GLU A 165 9.86 -26.33 -7.32
C GLU A 165 10.31 -24.99 -7.92
N TYR A 166 11.63 -24.81 -7.93
CA TYR A 166 12.34 -23.57 -8.23
C TYR A 166 13.06 -23.72 -9.57
N ALA A 167 13.31 -22.59 -10.22
CA ALA A 167 14.33 -22.30 -11.22
C ALA A 167 14.08 -22.59 -12.72
N CYS A 168 14.11 -21.46 -13.43
CA CYS A 168 15.00 -21.13 -14.56
C CYS A 168 14.77 -21.82 -15.91
N ASP A 169 14.25 -21.05 -16.86
CA ASP A 169 14.64 -21.16 -18.26
C ASP A 169 14.71 -19.74 -18.88
N GLU A 170 15.88 -19.12 -18.74
CA GLU A 170 16.37 -18.07 -19.64
C GLU A 170 17.68 -18.60 -20.23
N ASP A 171 17.64 -19.20 -21.42
CA ASP A 171 18.76 -19.23 -22.37
C ASP A 171 18.30 -19.78 -23.74
N ALA A 172 18.13 -18.90 -24.71
CA ALA A 172 18.42 -19.19 -26.11
C ALA A 172 19.86 -18.71 -26.34
N PRO A 173 20.78 -19.49 -26.97
CA PRO A 173 20.82 -19.54 -28.45
C PRO A 173 21.50 -20.78 -29.14
N GLU A 174 21.15 -20.96 -30.44
CA GLU A 174 22.00 -21.36 -31.63
C GLU A 174 22.61 -22.81 -31.73
N PRO A 175 23.00 -23.35 -32.92
CA PRO A 175 23.45 -22.63 -34.14
C PRO A 175 23.02 -23.17 -35.53
N TRP A 176 23.24 -22.33 -36.57
CA TRP A 176 24.24 -22.57 -37.62
C TRP A 176 24.80 -21.27 -38.22
#